data_AF-A0A409Y9R8-F1
#
_entry.id   AF-A0A409Y9R8-F1
#
_cell.length_a   1.000
_cell.length_b   1.000
_cell.length_c   1.000
_cell.angle_alpha   90.00
_cell.angle_beta   90.00
_cell.angle_gamma   90.00
#
_symmetry.space_group_name_H-M   'P 1'
#
loop_
_entity.id
_entity.type
_entity.pdbx_description
1 polymer ?
#
loop_
_entity_poly.entity_id
_entity_poly.type
_entity_poly.pdbx_seq_one_letter_code
_entity_poly.pdbx_strand_id
1 'polypeptide(L)'
;MSRKSQSVLSEVNAADKNSAEPIPSPAIADIIRKAVQKRTEAAAQFIQASRPELAEKENKEAELLSTFLPPLLSEDAIDAHISSILETVPLTDGKKSLGLVLKEFYSRVNKSEVDSNLVKQRVETLVKQRLS
;
A
#
# COMPACT_ATOMS: atom_id res chain seq x y z
N MET A 1 5.34 28.73 -7.55
CA MET A 1 5.20 27.26 -7.71
C MET A 1 6.41 26.59 -7.07
N SER A 2 6.20 25.66 -6.14
CA SER A 2 7.25 25.07 -5.31
C SER A 2 8.09 24.03 -6.08
N ARG A 3 9.43 24.10 -5.95
CA ARG A 3 10.40 23.17 -6.57
C ARG A 3 10.12 21.69 -6.25
N LYS A 4 9.40 21.42 -5.16
CA LYS A 4 9.02 20.05 -4.75
C LYS A 4 8.01 19.39 -5.69
N SER A 5 7.12 20.16 -6.32
CA SER A 5 6.20 19.61 -7.33
C SER A 5 6.93 19.12 -8.59
N GLN A 6 8.03 19.77 -8.96
CA GLN A 6 8.89 19.29 -10.07
C GLN A 6 9.67 18.03 -9.71
N SER A 7 10.03 17.84 -8.44
CA SER A 7 10.70 16.61 -7.99
C SER A 7 9.80 15.38 -8.15
N VAL A 8 8.53 15.50 -7.80
CA VAL A 8 7.55 14.40 -7.98
C VAL A 8 7.30 14.14 -9.47
N LEU A 9 7.11 15.20 -10.26
CA LEU A 9 6.98 15.08 -11.72
C LEU A 9 8.24 14.48 -12.37
N SER A 10 9.43 14.70 -11.80
CA SER A 10 10.68 14.10 -12.28
C SER A 10 10.80 12.62 -11.92
N GLU A 11 10.32 12.19 -10.74
CA GLU A 11 10.25 10.77 -10.38
C GLU A 11 9.22 10.03 -11.25
N VAL A 12 8.06 10.64 -11.52
CA VAL A 12 7.03 10.09 -12.42
C VAL A 12 7.53 10.03 -13.86
N ASN A 13 8.13 11.10 -14.40
CA ASN A 13 8.72 11.09 -15.74
C ASN A 13 9.90 10.11 -15.88
N ALA A 14 10.68 9.88 -14.81
CA ALA A 14 11.74 8.89 -14.81
C ALA A 14 11.20 7.46 -14.80
N ALA A 15 10.05 7.22 -14.16
CA ALA A 15 9.32 5.96 -14.25
C ALA A 15 8.71 5.76 -15.66
N ASP A 16 8.14 6.81 -16.26
CA ASP A 16 7.60 6.79 -17.63
C ASP A 16 8.68 6.54 -18.70
N LYS A 17 9.88 7.13 -18.56
CA LYS A 17 10.98 6.93 -19.52
C LYS A 17 11.53 5.50 -19.58
N ASN A 18 11.22 4.67 -18.58
CA ASN A 18 11.63 3.26 -18.52
C ASN A 18 10.49 2.27 -18.82
N SER A 19 9.29 2.74 -19.17
CA SER A 19 8.14 1.89 -19.50
C SER A 19 7.58 2.27 -20.86
N ALA A 20 7.61 1.33 -21.81
CA ALA A 20 7.01 1.50 -23.14
C ALA A 20 5.47 1.49 -23.12
N GLU A 21 4.85 1.29 -21.96
CA GLU A 21 3.41 1.17 -21.76
C GLU A 21 2.92 2.05 -20.59
N PRO A 22 1.65 2.51 -20.63
CA PRO A 22 1.02 3.24 -19.52
C PRO A 22 1.11 2.42 -18.23
N ILE A 23 1.55 3.06 -17.14
CA ILE A 23 1.69 2.39 -15.84
C ILE A 23 0.31 1.84 -15.41
N PRO A 24 0.19 0.54 -15.09
CA PRO A 24 -1.08 -0.03 -14.67
C PRO A 24 -1.55 0.63 -13.36
N SER A 25 -2.85 0.97 -13.27
CA SER A 25 -3.46 1.73 -12.17
C SER A 25 -3.10 1.25 -10.75
N PRO A 26 -2.93 -0.07 -10.47
CA PRO A 26 -2.46 -0.55 -9.17
C PRO A 26 -1.03 -0.13 -8.83
N ALA A 27 -0.13 -0.10 -9.82
CA ALA A 27 1.25 0.34 -9.63
C ALA A 27 1.32 1.86 -9.40
N ILE A 28 0.43 2.63 -10.02
CA ILE A 28 0.27 4.06 -9.76
C ILE A 28 -0.15 4.29 -8.30
N ALA A 29 -1.12 3.54 -7.79
CA ALA A 29 -1.56 3.65 -6.40
C ALA A 29 -0.42 3.35 -5.40
N ASP A 30 0.41 2.34 -5.68
CA ASP A 30 1.58 2.02 -4.85
C ASP A 30 2.64 3.14 -4.87
N ILE A 31 2.87 3.77 -6.02
CA ILE A 31 3.79 4.92 -6.15
C ILE A 31 3.25 6.11 -5.34
N ILE A 32 1.97 6.43 -5.48
CA ILE A 32 1.34 7.54 -4.75
C ILE A 32 1.38 7.27 -3.24
N ARG A 33 1.13 6.03 -2.79
CA ARG A 33 1.27 5.64 -1.37
C ARG A 33 2.68 5.85 -0.84
N LYS A 34 3.71 5.43 -1.59
CA LYS A 34 5.11 5.70 -1.21
C LYS A 34 5.40 7.20 -1.12
N ALA A 35 4.82 7.99 -2.03
CA ALA A 35 4.98 9.44 -2.03
C ALA A 35 4.27 10.11 -0.84
N VAL A 36 3.13 9.58 -0.39
CA VAL A 36 2.47 9.98 0.87
C VAL A 36 3.36 9.65 2.06
N GLN A 37 3.85 8.41 2.15
CA GLN A 37 4.71 7.95 3.25
C GLN A 37 5.97 8.80 3.42
N LYS A 38 6.70 9.07 2.31
CA LYS A 38 7.90 9.93 2.32
C LYS A 38 7.61 11.32 2.91
N ARG A 39 6.43 11.89 2.63
CA ARG A 39 6.03 13.21 3.14
C ARG A 39 5.67 13.17 4.61
N THR A 40 4.94 12.15 5.05
CA THR A 40 4.64 11.93 6.47
C THR A 40 5.93 11.77 7.28
N GLU A 41 6.90 11.01 6.77
CA GLU A 41 8.23 10.87 7.39
C GLU A 41 9.00 12.20 7.42
N ALA A 42 9.00 12.95 6.32
CA ALA A 42 9.61 14.27 6.28
C ALA A 42 8.94 15.25 7.26
N ALA A 43 7.61 15.21 7.38
CA ALA A 43 6.87 16.00 8.34
C ALA A 43 7.29 15.68 9.78
N ALA A 44 7.39 14.40 10.12
CA ALA A 44 7.87 13.95 11.42
C ALA A 44 9.30 14.44 11.73
N GLN A 45 10.20 14.38 10.73
CA GLN A 45 11.56 14.91 10.86
C GLN A 45 11.58 16.44 11.08
N PHE A 46 10.72 17.19 10.38
CA PHE A 46 10.61 18.64 10.58
C PHE A 46 10.05 19.00 11.96
N ILE A 47 9.10 18.23 12.48
CA ILE A 47 8.63 18.39 13.87
C ILE A 47 9.77 18.15 14.86
N GLN A 48 10.54 17.07 14.70
CA GLN A 48 11.70 16.78 15.55
C GLN A 48 12.76 17.88 15.47
N ALA A 49 12.94 18.49 14.31
CA ALA A 49 13.85 19.63 14.09
C ALA A 49 13.26 20.98 14.54
N SER A 50 12.13 21.00 15.25
CA SER A 50 11.45 22.23 15.71
C SER A 50 11.08 23.20 14.59
N ARG A 51 10.72 22.67 13.40
CA ARG A 51 10.27 23.42 12.21
C ARG A 51 8.83 23.05 11.81
N PRO A 52 7.82 23.34 12.65
CA PRO A 52 6.44 22.94 12.41
C PRO A 52 5.84 23.50 11.12
N GLU A 53 6.28 24.69 10.67
CA GLU A 53 5.82 25.30 9.42
C GLU A 53 6.25 24.50 8.16
N LEU A 54 7.35 23.74 8.23
CA LEU A 54 7.75 22.84 7.16
C LEU A 54 7.00 21.51 7.25
N ALA A 55 6.76 21.01 8.46
CA ALA A 55 5.95 19.82 8.67
C ALA A 55 4.52 19.99 8.16
N GLU A 56 3.91 21.15 8.41
CA GLU A 56 2.56 21.46 7.92
C GLU A 56 2.49 21.45 6.38
N LYS A 57 3.53 21.94 5.70
CA LYS A 57 3.61 21.89 4.23
C LYS A 57 3.67 20.47 3.70
N GLU A 58 4.50 19.61 4.31
CA GLU A 58 4.59 18.20 3.92
C GLU A 58 3.27 17.45 4.17
N ASN A 59 2.63 17.69 5.32
CA ASN A 59 1.34 17.09 5.64
C ASN A 59 0.23 17.50 4.66
N LYS A 60 0.18 18.77 4.27
CA LYS A 60 -0.78 19.24 3.24
C LYS A 60 -0.56 18.56 1.89
N GLU A 61 0.70 18.36 1.49
CA GLU A 61 0.98 17.62 0.26
C GLU A 61 0.62 16.13 0.38
N ALA A 62 0.86 15.52 1.55
CA ALA A 62 0.49 14.13 1.82
C ALA A 62 -1.04 13.94 1.77
N GLU A 63 -1.79 14.87 2.35
CA GLU A 63 -3.26 14.89 2.31
C GLU A 63 -3.78 15.00 0.88
N LEU A 64 -3.24 15.94 0.08
CA LEU A 64 -3.61 16.08 -1.33
C LEU A 64 -3.33 14.80 -2.12
N LEU A 65 -2.16 14.18 -1.94
CA LEU A 65 -1.85 12.91 -2.62
C LEU A 65 -2.77 11.76 -2.18
N SER A 66 -3.19 11.76 -0.92
CA SER A 66 -4.10 10.75 -0.39
C SER A 66 -5.48 10.82 -1.04
N THR A 67 -5.91 11.98 -1.55
CA THR A 67 -7.18 12.11 -2.29
C THR A 67 -7.21 11.34 -3.61
N PHE A 68 -6.04 11.00 -4.17
CA PHE A 68 -5.93 10.20 -5.40
C PHE A 68 -5.84 8.69 -5.12
N LEU A 69 -5.84 8.29 -3.85
CA LEU A 69 -5.80 6.89 -3.46
C LEU A 69 -7.22 6.42 -3.10
N PRO A 70 -7.61 5.21 -3.53
CA PRO A 70 -8.79 4.58 -2.98
C PRO A 70 -8.56 4.28 -1.48
N PRO A 71 -9.64 4.27 -0.68
CA PRO A 71 -9.56 3.94 0.73
C PRO A 71 -8.98 2.53 0.92
N LEU A 72 -8.15 2.37 1.95
CA LEU A 72 -7.62 1.07 2.34
C LEU A 72 -8.65 0.32 3.18
N LEU A 73 -8.76 -0.98 2.95
CA LEU A 73 -9.40 -1.89 3.89
C LEU A 73 -8.65 -1.88 5.21
N SER A 74 -9.40 -1.91 6.31
CA SER A 74 -8.84 -2.08 7.65
C SER A 74 -8.26 -3.49 7.80
N GLU A 75 -7.39 -3.65 8.80
CA GLU A 75 -6.85 -4.96 9.19
C GLU A 75 -7.98 -5.97 9.46
N ASP A 76 -9.02 -5.58 10.20
CA ASP A 76 -10.17 -6.44 10.52
C ASP A 76 -10.93 -6.90 9.26
N ALA A 77 -11.08 -6.01 8.27
CA ALA A 77 -11.74 -6.35 7.01
C ALA A 77 -10.88 -7.33 6.20
N ILE A 78 -9.57 -7.12 6.15
CA ILE A 78 -8.61 -8.04 5.52
C ILE A 78 -8.70 -9.42 6.19
N ASP A 79 -8.72 -9.46 7.52
CA ASP A 79 -8.82 -10.70 8.30
C ASP A 79 -10.13 -11.44 8.06
N ALA A 80 -11.25 -10.71 7.98
CA ALA A 80 -12.55 -11.30 7.66
C ALA A 80 -12.55 -11.96 6.28
N HIS A 81 -11.98 -11.29 5.27
CA HIS A 81 -11.82 -11.86 3.93
C HIS A 81 -10.93 -13.10 3.92
N ILE A 82 -9.77 -13.04 4.58
CA ILE A 82 -8.85 -14.18 4.67
C ILE A 82 -9.51 -15.35 5.40
N SER A 83 -10.18 -15.10 6.53
CA SER A 83 -10.86 -16.14 7.30
C SER A 83 -11.92 -16.87 6.48
N SER A 84 -12.74 -16.12 5.72
CA SER A 84 -13.72 -16.71 4.79
C SER A 84 -13.05 -17.56 3.70
N ILE A 85 -11.88 -17.16 3.20
CA ILE A 85 -11.14 -17.94 2.21
C ILE A 85 -10.62 -19.25 2.83
N LEU A 86 -10.12 -19.20 4.07
CA LEU A 86 -9.61 -20.37 4.79
C LEU A 86 -10.69 -21.43 5.10
N GLU A 87 -11.97 -21.07 5.08
CA GLU A 87 -13.08 -22.04 5.18
C GLU A 87 -13.28 -22.83 3.88
N THR A 88 -12.93 -22.23 2.74
CA THR A 88 -13.17 -22.80 1.40
C THR A 88 -11.93 -23.46 0.79
N VAL A 89 -10.73 -23.06 1.21
CA VAL A 89 -9.47 -23.54 0.64
C VAL A 89 -8.84 -24.60 1.55
N PRO A 90 -8.58 -25.82 1.05
CA PRO A 90 -7.92 -26.85 1.84
C PRO A 90 -6.46 -26.47 2.10
N LEU A 91 -6.08 -26.42 3.37
CA LEU A 91 -4.72 -26.16 3.80
C LEU A 91 -3.95 -27.49 3.85
N THR A 92 -2.90 -27.61 3.04
CA THR A 92 -2.11 -28.84 2.94
C THR A 92 -0.67 -28.62 3.40
N ASP A 93 0.01 -27.65 2.80
CA ASP A 93 1.39 -27.27 3.11
C ASP A 93 1.42 -25.76 3.29
N GLY A 94 2.02 -25.27 4.38
CA GLY A 94 2.06 -23.85 4.72
C GLY A 94 2.44 -22.96 3.53
N LYS A 95 3.47 -23.31 2.76
CA LYS A 95 3.89 -22.48 1.61
C LYS A 95 2.90 -22.49 0.44
N LYS A 96 2.31 -23.64 0.13
CA LYS A 96 1.32 -23.76 -0.96
C LYS A 96 0.01 -23.07 -0.57
N SER A 97 -0.41 -23.22 0.68
CA SER A 97 -1.59 -22.58 1.26
C SER A 97 -1.51 -21.05 1.18
N LEU A 98 -0.36 -20.45 1.51
CA LEU A 98 -0.19 -18.99 1.41
C LEU A 98 -0.46 -18.47 -0.02
N GLY A 99 0.11 -19.14 -1.02
CA GLY A 99 -0.07 -18.74 -2.42
C GLY A 99 -1.51 -18.88 -2.91
N LEU A 100 -2.20 -19.94 -2.48
CA LEU A 100 -3.61 -20.16 -2.80
C LEU A 100 -4.51 -19.10 -2.15
N VAL A 101 -4.31 -18.82 -0.86
CA VAL A 101 -5.09 -17.83 -0.11
C VAL A 101 -4.88 -16.43 -0.69
N LEU A 102 -3.64 -16.06 -1.02
CA LEU A 102 -3.36 -14.76 -1.67
C LEU A 102 -4.05 -14.65 -3.04
N LYS A 103 -4.00 -15.70 -3.86
CA LYS A 103 -4.65 -15.71 -5.17
C LYS A 103 -6.16 -15.52 -5.04
N GLU A 104 -6.78 -16.23 -4.11
CA GLU A 104 -8.23 -16.14 -3.86
C GLU A 104 -8.62 -14.81 -3.20
N PHE A 105 -7.74 -14.22 -2.39
CA PHE A 105 -7.97 -12.90 -1.81
C PHE A 105 -8.01 -11.82 -2.90
N TYR A 106 -7.01 -11.80 -3.78
CA TYR A 106 -6.93 -10.81 -4.87
C TYR A 106 -7.92 -11.07 -6.02
N SER A 107 -8.62 -12.21 -6.04
CA SER A 107 -9.76 -12.41 -6.96
C SER A 107 -11.03 -11.70 -6.47
N ARG A 108 -11.11 -11.41 -5.16
CA ARG A 108 -12.26 -10.78 -4.49
C ARG A 108 -12.02 -9.31 -4.13
N VAL A 109 -10.76 -8.93 -3.93
CA VAL A 109 -10.36 -7.61 -3.46
C VAL A 109 -9.38 -6.97 -4.44
N ASN A 110 -9.63 -5.70 -4.78
CA ASN A 110 -8.72 -4.94 -5.63
C ASN A 110 -7.41 -4.69 -4.91
N LYS A 111 -6.29 -4.94 -5.59
CA LYS A 111 -4.95 -4.70 -5.03
C LYS A 111 -4.72 -3.24 -4.60
N SER A 112 -5.41 -2.29 -5.22
CA SER A 112 -5.35 -0.88 -4.86
C SER A 112 -6.10 -0.54 -3.56
N GLU A 113 -6.97 -1.40 -3.05
CA GLU A 113 -7.75 -1.15 -1.82
C GLU A 113 -7.07 -1.73 -0.58
N VAL A 114 -5.88 -2.31 -0.72
CA VAL A 114 -5.19 -2.99 0.37
C VAL A 114 -3.71 -2.66 0.41
N ASP A 115 -3.13 -2.71 1.60
CA ASP A 115 -1.68 -2.76 1.75
C ASP A 115 -1.20 -4.18 1.50
N SER A 116 -0.44 -4.37 0.42
CA SER A 116 0.07 -5.70 0.02
C SER A 116 0.98 -6.33 1.08
N ASN A 117 1.72 -5.54 1.85
CA ASN A 117 2.58 -6.04 2.93
C ASN A 117 1.73 -6.51 4.11
N LEU A 118 0.72 -5.71 4.48
CA LEU A 118 -0.22 -6.07 5.55
C LEU A 118 -0.96 -7.37 5.20
N VAL A 119 -1.52 -7.47 3.99
CA VAL A 119 -2.20 -8.68 3.52
C VAL A 119 -1.29 -9.90 3.63
N LYS A 120 -0.03 -9.79 3.17
CA LYS A 120 0.94 -10.89 3.28
C LYS A 120 1.18 -11.30 4.74
N GLN A 121 1.39 -10.34 5.63
CA GLN A 121 1.58 -10.60 7.06
C GLN A 121 0.35 -11.26 7.71
N ARG A 122 -0.86 -10.81 7.38
CA ARG A 122 -2.11 -11.37 7.88
C ARG A 122 -2.32 -12.80 7.39
N VAL A 123 -2.13 -13.05 6.09
CA VAL A 123 -2.23 -14.39 5.50
C VAL A 123 -1.21 -15.34 6.15
N GLU A 124 0.04 -14.91 6.35
CA GLU A 124 1.04 -15.72 7.03
C GLU A 124 0.66 -16.06 8.48
N THR A 125 0.13 -15.10 9.22
CA THR A 125 -0.32 -15.29 10.60
C THR A 125 -1.50 -16.26 10.67
N LEU A 126 -2.56 -16.03 9.91
CA LEU A 126 -3.80 -16.81 9.96
C LEU A 126 -3.62 -18.23 9.43
N VAL A 127 -2.83 -18.43 8.36
CA VAL A 127 -2.51 -19.77 7.86
C VAL A 127 -1.69 -20.57 8.87
N LYS A 128 -0.71 -19.95 9.54
CA LYS A 128 0.06 -20.62 10.61
C LYS A 128 -0.81 -20.99 11.79
N GLN A 129 -1.70 -20.10 12.24
CA GLN A 129 -2.64 -20.39 13.33
C GLN A 129 -3.59 -21.55 13.01
N ARG A 130 -3.95 -21.73 11.74
CA ARG A 130 -4.86 -22.81 11.32
C ARG A 130 -4.16 -24.16 11.12
N LEU A 131 -2.85 -24.14 10.84
CA LEU A 131 -2.01 -25.33 10.65
C LEU A 131 -1.28 -25.78 11.93
N SER A 132 -1.27 -24.95 12.98
CA SER A 132 -0.74 -25.29 14.32
C SER A 132 -1.81 -26.00 15.13
#